data_AF-A0A173RK68-F1
#
_entry.id   AF-A0A173RK68-F1
#
_cell.length_a   1.000
_cell.length_b   1.000
_cell.length_c   1.000
_cell.angle_alpha   90.00
_cell.angle_beta   90.00
_cell.angle_gamma   90.00
#
_symmetry.space_group_name_H-M   'P 1'
#
loop_
_entity.id
_entity.type
_entity.pdbx_description
1 polymer ?
#
loop_
_entity_poly.entity_id
_entity_poly.type
_entity_poly.pdbx_seq_one_letter_code
_entity_poly.pdbx_strand_id
1 'polypeptide(L)' 'MEKNKFIEELFYELSCQLGKEFEMKQKRVWKNNGVSYEGLVIEKLEEELSQVVSLDNCYEDFRAGISVQEISE' A
#
# COMPACT_ATOMS: atom_id res chain seq x y z
N MET A 1 8.78 9.18 -11.50
CA MET A 1 9.18 8.92 -10.10
C MET A 1 9.74 7.50 -10.01
N GLU A 2 10.72 7.24 -9.17
CA GLU A 2 11.20 5.87 -8.88
C GLU A 2 10.21 5.16 -7.93
N LYS A 3 10.13 3.83 -8.01
CA LYS A 3 9.17 3.02 -7.22
C LYS A 3 9.27 3.30 -5.71
N ASN A 4 10.48 3.39 -5.17
CA ASN A 4 10.69 3.64 -3.73
C ASN A 4 10.10 4.98 -3.30
N LYS A 5 10.33 6.04 -4.09
CA LYS A 5 9.78 7.37 -3.80
C LYS A 5 8.25 7.40 -3.92
N PHE A 6 7.70 6.67 -4.88
CA PHE A 6 6.25 6.49 -5.00
C PHE A 6 5.67 5.79 -3.75
N ILE A 7 6.33 4.73 -3.27
CA ILE A 7 5.90 4.02 -2.06
C ILE A 7 5.92 4.98 -0.86
N GLU A 8 6.97 5.79 -0.70
CA GLU A 8 7.05 6.78 0.38
C GLU A 8 5.90 7.81 0.32
N GLU A 9 5.59 8.34 -0.87
CA GLU A 9 4.47 9.28 -1.04
C GLU A 9 3.10 8.62 -0.78
N LEU A 10 2.90 7.39 -1.26
CA LEU A 10 1.68 6.63 -1.01
C LEU A 10 1.47 6.36 0.48
N PHE A 11 2.54 5.96 1.19
CA PHE A 11 2.51 5.79 2.64
C PHE A 11 2.14 7.09 3.36
N TYR A 12 2.72 8.20 2.93
CA TYR A 12 2.42 9.49 3.52
C TYR A 12 0.94 9.86 3.34
N GLU A 13 0.42 9.78 2.11
CA GLU A 13 -0.97 10.12 1.80
C GLU A 13 -1.96 9.27 2.60
N LEU A 14 -1.77 7.94 2.58
CA LEU A 14 -2.60 7.02 3.36
C LEU A 14 -2.50 7.29 4.88
N SER A 15 -1.32 7.68 5.39
CA SER A 15 -1.17 7.99 6.81
C SER A 15 -1.93 9.25 7.21
N CYS A 16 -2.01 10.23 6.31
CA CYS A 16 -2.78 11.45 6.52
C CYS A 16 -4.29 11.18 6.50
N GLN A 17 -4.75 10.25 5.67
CA GLN A 17 -6.16 9.88 5.53
C GLN A 17 -6.66 8.96 6.65
N LEU A 18 -5.91 7.91 6.98
CA LEU A 18 -6.34 6.87 7.93
C LEU A 18 -6.17 7.29 9.40
N GLY A 19 -5.22 8.18 9.69
CA GLY A 19 -4.95 8.64 11.05
C GLY A 19 -4.26 7.60 11.94
N LYS A 20 -4.20 7.88 13.25
CA LYS A 20 -3.37 7.11 14.23
C LYS A 20 -3.95 5.75 14.63
N GLU A 21 -5.17 5.45 14.20
CA GLU A 21 -5.86 4.19 14.50
C GLU A 21 -5.35 3.02 13.65
N PHE A 22 -4.55 3.33 12.62
CA PHE A 22 -4.00 2.37 11.69
C PHE A 22 -2.47 2.35 11.75
N GLU A 23 -1.91 1.15 11.64
CA GLU A 23 -0.49 0.90 11.44
C GLU A 23 -0.27 0.37 10.03
N MET A 24 0.73 0.90 9.33
CA MET A 24 1.04 0.49 7.97
C MET A 24 2.45 -0.09 7.88
N LYS A 25 2.59 -1.23 7.19
CA LYS A 25 3.87 -1.92 7.02
C LYS A 25 4.00 -2.48 5.62
N GLN A 26 5.18 -2.28 5.02
CA GLN A 26 5.54 -2.98 3.77
C GLN A 26 5.97 -4.41 4.11
N LYS A 27 5.36 -5.40 3.47
CA LYS A 27 5.72 -6.82 3.63
C LYS A 27 5.71 -7.52 2.28
N ARG A 28 6.53 -8.57 2.15
CA ARG A 28 6.41 -9.51 1.04
C ARG A 28 5.25 -10.47 1.33
N VAL A 29 4.28 -10.51 0.42
CA VAL A 29 3.06 -11.31 0.56
C VAL A 29 3.12 -12.48 -0.41
N TRP A 30 2.79 -13.67 0.10
CA TRP A 30 2.78 -14.91 -0.69
C TRP A 30 1.36 -15.28 -1.09
N LYS A 31 1.17 -15.59 -2.38
CA LYS A 31 -0.05 -16.17 -2.92
C LYS A 31 0.05 -17.70 -2.87
N ASN A 32 -1.09 -18.38 -2.82
CA ASN A 32 -1.18 -19.84 -2.74
C ASN A 32 -0.56 -20.58 -3.94
N ASN A 33 -0.29 -19.87 -5.04
CA ASN A 33 0.38 -20.39 -6.23
C ASN A 33 1.91 -20.28 -6.18
N GLY A 34 2.49 -19.92 -5.03
CA GLY A 34 3.94 -19.77 -4.85
C GLY A 34 4.52 -18.46 -5.38
N VAL A 35 3.69 -17.56 -5.91
CA VAL A 35 4.10 -16.21 -6.33
C VAL A 35 4.12 -15.30 -5.09
N SER A 36 5.12 -14.42 -5.00
CA SER A 36 5.16 -13.36 -4.00
C SER A 36 5.17 -11.98 -4.65
N TYR A 37 4.67 -10.99 -3.93
CA TYR A 37 4.62 -9.59 -4.36
C TYR A 37 4.89 -8.65 -3.17
N GLU A 38 5.19 -7.39 -3.46
CA GLU A 38 5.32 -6.38 -2.40
C GLU A 38 3.94 -5.84 -2.02
N GLY A 39 3.56 -6.05 -0.76
CA GLY A 39 2.29 -5.60 -0.22
C GLY A 39 2.45 -4.49 0.81
N LEU A 40 1.51 -3.56 0.80
CA LEU A 40 1.24 -2.66 1.90
C LEU A 40 0.19 -3.29 2.80
N VAL A 41 0.57 -3.61 4.02
CA VAL A 41 -0.35 -4.14 5.03
C VAL A 41 -0.82 -2.97 5.89
N ILE A 42 -2.14 -2.80 5.97
CA ILE A 42 -2.83 -1.78 6.76
C ILE A 42 -3.56 -2.52 7.88
N GLU A 43 -3.12 -2.32 9.11
CA GLU A 43 -3.63 -2.98 10.32
C GLU A 43 -4.35 -1.93 11.18
N LYS A 44 -5.63 -2.10 11.47
CA LYS A 44 -6.31 -1.22 12.43
C LYS A 44 -6.06 -1.76 13.83
N LEU A 45 -5.61 -0.90 14.74
CA LEU A 45 -5.12 -1.33 16.06
C LEU A 45 -6.18 -2.03 16.93
N GLU A 46 -7.46 -1.74 16.70
CA GLU A 46 -8.58 -2.31 17.47
C GLU A 46 -9.25 -3.52 16.77
N GLU A 47 -8.83 -3.89 15.55
CA GLU A 47 -9.44 -5.00 14.79
C GLU A 47 -8.40 -6.08 14.46
N GLU A 48 -8.82 -7.35 14.47
CA GLU A 48 -7.94 -8.48 14.08
C GLU A 48 -7.75 -8.61 12.56
N LEU A 49 -8.43 -7.77 11.77
CA LEU A 49 -8.39 -7.82 10.31
C LEU A 49 -7.42 -6.80 9.74
N SER A 50 -6.49 -7.29 8.91
CA SER A 50 -5.56 -6.46 8.13
C SER A 50 -5.99 -6.42 6.67
N GLN A 51 -5.88 -5.25 6.05
CA GLN A 51 -5.98 -5.11 4.60
C GLN A 51 -4.59 -5.20 3.97
N VAL A 52 -4.53 -5.78 2.77
CA VAL A 52 -3.27 -5.92 2.02
C VAL A 52 -3.47 -5.38 0.62
N VAL A 53 -2.70 -4.37 0.25
CA VAL A 53 -2.71 -3.72 -1.06
C VAL A 53 -1.43 -4.08 -1.82
N SER A 54 -1.52 -4.36 -3.11
CA SER A 54 -0.35 -4.66 -3.96
C SER A 54 0.38 -3.38 -4.36
N LEU A 55 1.59 -3.16 -3.83
CA LEU A 55 2.43 -2.01 -4.20
C LEU A 55 2.90 -2.08 -5.65
N ASP A 56 3.03 -3.29 -6.20
CA ASP A 56 3.34 -3.49 -7.60
C ASP A 56 2.20 -2.95 -8.49
N ASN A 57 0.95 -3.30 -8.18
CA ASN A 57 -0.21 -2.82 -8.93
C ASN A 57 -0.39 -1.30 -8.79
N CYS A 58 -0.29 -0.77 -7.56
CA CYS A 58 -0.36 0.66 -7.33
C CYS A 58 0.69 1.44 -8.14
N TYR A 59 1.90 0.88 -8.26
CA TYR A 59 2.94 1.51 -9.07
C TYR A 59 2.65 1.39 -10.57
N GLU A 60 2.07 0.29 -11.04
CA GLU A 60 1.60 0.17 -12.43
C GLU A 60 0.51 1.20 -12.75
N ASP A 61 -0.45 1.40 -11.86
CA ASP A 61 -1.50 2.41 -11.97
C ASP A 61 -0.91 3.83 -12.03
N PHE A 62 0.05 4.13 -11.16
CA PHE A 62 0.79 5.38 -11.20
C PHE A 62 1.54 5.58 -12.52
N ARG A 63 2.16 4.53 -13.04
CA ARG A 63 2.84 4.54 -14.34
C ARG A 63 1.89 4.70 -15.51
N ALA A 64 0.62 4.32 -15.36
CA ALA A 64 -0.46 4.54 -16.32
C ALA A 64 -1.02 5.98 -16.26
N GLY A 65 -0.58 6.79 -15.30
CA GLY A 65 -0.95 8.21 -15.16
C GLY A 65 -1.97 8.50 -14.07
N ILE A 66 -2.35 7.51 -13.26
CA ILE A 66 -3.23 7.71 -12.09
C ILE A 66 -2.42 8.41 -10.99
N SER A 67 -2.99 9.43 -10.35
CA SER A 67 -2.29 10.16 -9.30
C SER A 67 -2.16 9.33 -8.01
N VAL A 68 -1.19 9.69 -7.15
CA VAL A 68 -1.03 9.04 -5.83
C VAL A 68 -2.29 9.25 -4.98
N GLN A 69 -2.93 10.41 -5.08
CA GLN A 69 -4.18 10.72 -4.39
C GLN A 69 -5.30 9.77 -4.82
N GLU A 70 -5.52 9.60 -6.13
CA GLU A 70 -6.54 8.68 -6.66
C GLU A 70 -6.27 7.22 -6.29
N ILE A 71 -4.99 6.81 -6.19
CA ILE A 71 -4.62 5.45 -5.75
C ILE A 71 -4.87 5.25 -4.25
N SER A 72 -4.88 6.32 -3.46
CA SER A 72 -5.06 6.28 -2.00
C SER A 72 -6.51 6.43 -1.54
N GLU A 73 -7.44 6.77 -2.43
CA GLU A 73 -8.89 6.87 -2.14
C GLU A 73 -9.57 5.50 -1.96
#